data_AF-A0A7V9GAM6-F1
#
_entry.id   AF-A0A7V9GAM6-F1
#
_cell.length_a   1.000
_cell.length_b   1.000
_cell.length_c   1.000
_cell.angle_alpha   90.00
_cell.angle_beta   90.00
_cell.angle_gamma   90.00
#
_symmetry.space_group_name_H-M   'P 1'
#
loop_
_entity.id
_entity.type
_entity.pdbx_description
1 polymer ?
#
loop_
_entity_poly.entity_id
_entity_poly.type
_entity_poly.pdbx_seq_one_letter_code
_entity_poly.pdbx_strand_id
1 'polypeptide(L)' 'MKYGFFRNYKPVLDNEPFRVFEKMEDYRGWADENLPRCLGYKLVENKILKEIGKQEE' A
#
# COMPACT_ATOMS: atom_id res chain seq x y z
N MET A 1 28.57 -16.66 3.69
CA MET A 1 27.32 -15.89 3.46
C MET A 1 27.63 -14.40 3.59
N LYS A 2 27.95 -13.70 2.49
CA LYS A 2 28.24 -12.25 2.56
C LYS A 2 27.02 -11.39 2.19
N TYR A 3 26.09 -11.95 1.40
CA TYR A 3 24.76 -11.39 1.12
C TYR A 3 23.77 -12.56 1.08
N GLY A 4 23.34 -13.02 2.26
CA GLY A 4 22.37 -14.10 2.36
C GLY A 4 20.98 -13.58 2.00
N PHE A 5 20.48 -13.92 0.83
CA PHE A 5 19.05 -13.80 0.58
C PHE A 5 18.34 -14.75 1.53
N PHE A 6 17.59 -14.19 2.48
CA PHE A 6 16.71 -14.97 3.35
C PHE A 6 15.28 -14.79 2.87
N ARG A 7 14.49 -15.87 2.94
CA ARG A 7 13.07 -15.81 2.62
C ARG A 7 12.37 -15.05 3.74
N ASN A 8 12.01 -13.81 3.48
CA ASN A 8 11.13 -13.05 4.36
C ASN A 8 9.68 -13.34 3.95
N TYR A 9 8.91 -13.89 4.87
CA TYR A 9 7.46 -13.99 4.74
C TYR A 9 6.85 -12.60 4.83
N LYS A 10 6.12 -12.19 3.78
CA LYS A 10 5.35 -10.96 3.75
C LYS A 10 3.92 -11.26 4.18
N PRO A 11 3.50 -10.86 5.39
CA PRO A 11 2.14 -11.08 5.86
C PRO A 11 1.12 -10.54 4.84
N VAL A 12 0.00 -11.25 4.68
CA VAL A 12 -1.12 -10.90 3.78
C VAL A 12 -0.84 -11.11 2.29
N LEU A 13 0.37 -10.75 1.81
CA LEU A 13 0.79 -10.98 0.43
C LEU A 13 1.06 -12.46 0.15
N ASP A 14 1.81 -13.11 1.03
CA ASP A 14 2.20 -14.52 0.85
C ASP A 14 1.08 -15.50 1.25
N ASN A 15 -0.06 -15.02 1.75
CA ASN A 15 -1.19 -15.85 2.18
C ASN A 15 -1.91 -16.51 1.00
N GLU A 16 -1.95 -15.83 -0.15
CA GLU A 16 -2.65 -16.27 -1.35
C GLU A 16 -1.68 -16.22 -2.52
N PRO A 17 -1.78 -17.15 -3.50
CA PRO A 17 -0.85 -17.19 -4.63
C PRO A 17 -0.95 -15.95 -5.53
N PHE A 18 -2.15 -15.37 -5.64
CA PHE A 18 -2.39 -14.12 -6.37
C PHE A 18 -3.68 -13.46 -5.91
N ARG A 19 -3.82 -12.17 -6.21
CA ARG A 19 -5.07 -11.40 -6.08
C ARG A 19 -5.23 -10.54 -7.33
N VAL A 20 -6.48 -10.36 -7.78
CA VAL A 20 -6.82 -9.54 -8.94
C VAL A 20 -7.85 -8.51 -8.50
N PHE A 21 -7.71 -7.28 -9.00
CA PHE A 21 -8.61 -6.18 -8.77
C PHE A 21 -9.09 -5.66 -10.12
N GLU A 22 -10.35 -5.22 -10.20
CA GLU A 22 -10.91 -4.65 -11.42
C GLU A 22 -10.39 -3.23 -11.67
N LYS A 23 -10.13 -2.47 -10.60
CA LYS A 23 -9.61 -1.10 -10.66
C LYS A 23 -8.39 -0.90 -9.77
N MET A 24 -7.59 0.11 -10.13
CA MET A 24 -6.43 0.52 -9.33
C MET A 24 -6.83 1.15 -7.98
N GLU A 25 -8.03 1.73 -7.90
CA GLU A 25 -8.59 2.29 -6.67
C GLU A 25 -8.84 1.17 -5.64
N ASP A 26 -9.47 0.07 -6.07
CA ASP A 26 -9.75 -1.09 -5.22
C ASP A 26 -8.46 -1.72 -4.69
N TYR A 27 -7.46 -1.86 -5.56
CA TYR A 27 -6.12 -2.33 -5.17
C TYR A 27 -5.49 -1.42 -4.11
N ARG A 28 -5.52 -0.10 -4.31
CA ARG A 28 -4.90 0.86 -3.39
C ARG A 28 -5.64 0.94 -2.06
N GLY A 29 -6.97 0.89 -2.06
CA GLY A 29 -7.77 0.83 -0.84
C GLY A 29 -7.50 -0.44 -0.05
N TRP A 30 -7.52 -1.59 -0.73
CA TRP A 30 -7.18 -2.86 -0.08
C TRP A 30 -5.77 -2.87 0.52
N ALA A 31 -4.79 -2.31 -0.20
CA ALA A 31 -3.41 -2.22 0.27
C ALA A 31 -3.27 -1.30 1.49
N ASP A 32 -4.01 -0.19 1.52
CA ASP A 32 -4.04 0.74 2.64
C ASP A 32 -4.70 0.15 3.89
N GLU A 33 -5.65 -0.75 3.75
CA GLU A 33 -6.31 -1.40 4.88
C GLU A 33 -5.50 -2.60 5.39
N ASN A 34 -5.04 -3.47 4.48
CA ASN A 34 -4.58 -4.82 4.83
C ASN A 34 -3.06 -4.95 4.93
N LEU A 35 -2.27 -4.16 4.19
CA LEU A 35 -0.82 -4.35 4.17
C LEU A 35 -0.11 -3.66 5.33
N PRO A 36 0.93 -4.27 5.92
CA PRO A 36 1.77 -3.61 6.92
C PRO A 36 2.41 -2.33 6.38
N ARG A 37 2.54 -1.31 7.25
CA ARG A 37 3.14 -0.01 6.89
C ARG A 37 4.58 -0.11 6.41
N CYS A 38 5.34 -1.12 6.87
CA CYS A 38 6.72 -1.35 6.44
C CYS A 38 6.87 -1.69 4.94
N LEU A 39 5.78 -2.08 4.26
CA LEU A 39 5.79 -2.37 2.83
C LEU A 39 5.59 -1.12 1.95
N GLY A 40 5.24 0.02 2.53
CA GLY A 40 5.16 1.29 1.80
C GLY A 40 3.93 1.47 0.89
N TYR A 41 2.91 0.60 1.00
CA TYR A 41 1.69 0.70 0.21
C TYR A 41 0.58 1.57 0.83
N LYS A 42 0.81 2.12 2.04
CA LYS A 42 -0.16 3.00 2.69
C LYS A 42 -0.34 4.28 1.89
N LEU A 43 -1.57 4.73 1.77
CA LEU A 43 -1.89 5.99 1.12
C LEU A 43 -1.23 7.13 1.89
N VAL A 44 -0.60 8.03 1.15
CA VAL A 44 -0.05 9.25 1.71
C VAL A 44 -1.05 10.36 1.44
N GLU A 45 -1.46 11.02 2.50
CA GLU A 45 -2.32 12.18 2.38
C GLU A 45 -1.58 13.32 1.69
N ASN A 46 -2.09 13.76 0.54
CA ASN A 46 -1.52 14.89 -0.17
C ASN A 46 -2.01 16.20 0.47
N LYS A 47 -1.17 16.76 1.34
CA LYS A 47 -1.46 18.00 2.07
C LYS A 47 -1.72 19.19 1.13
N ILE A 48 -1.06 19.24 -0.03
CA ILE A 48 -1.21 20.32 -1.01
C ILE A 48 -2.62 20.32 -1.61
N LEU A 49 -3.14 19.14 -1.98
CA LEU A 49 -4.51 19.03 -2.50
C LEU A 49 -5.57 19.39 -1.44
N LYS A 50 -5.31 19.06 -0.16
CA LYS A 50 -6.18 19.48 0.96
C LYS A 50 -6.18 20.98 1.19
N GLU A 51 -5.03 21.63 1.04
CA GLU A 51 -4.88 23.07 1.23
C GLU A 51 -5.54 23.86 0.09
N ILE A 52 -5.40 23.39 -1.16
CA ILE A 52 -6.07 23.99 -2.32
C ILE A 52 -7.59 23.88 -2.19
N GLY A 53 -8.11 22.71 -1.81
CA GLY A 53 -9.56 22.52 -1.60
C GLY A 53 -10.14 23.27 -0.40
N LYS A 54 -9.30 23.74 0.54
CA LYS A 54 -9.70 24.58 1.68
C LYS A 54 -9.73 26.08 1.38
N GLN A 55 -9.12 26.53 0.27
CA GLN A 55 -9.16 27.93 -0.14
C GLN A 55 -10.39 28.27 -0.98
N GLU A 56 -11.17 27.26 -1.37
CA GLU A 56 -12.41 27.41 -2.14
C GLU A 56 -13.68 27.42 -1.26
N GLU A 57 -13.55 27.32 0.08
CA GLU A 57 -14.61 27.54 1.09
C GLU A 57 -14.37 28.82 1.89
#